data_AF-A0A1G2ZKD9-F1
#
_entry.id   AF-A0A1G2ZKD9-F1
#
_cell.length_a   1.000
_cell.length_b   1.000
_cell.length_c   1.000
_cell.angle_alpha   90.00
_cell.angle_beta   90.00
_cell.angle_gamma   90.00
#
_symmetry.space_group_name_H-M   'P 1'
#
loop_
_entity.id
_entity.type
_entity.pdbx_description
1 polymer ?
#
loop_
_entity_poly.entity_id
_entity_poly.type
_entity_poly.pdbx_seq_one_letter_code
_entity_poly.pdbx_strand_id
1 'polypeptide(L)'
;MFESKWFVPSIIGIGIVLLICAILFLPCFGVEKKDIALLVATTVLTVIVTLIAITIPIRHDIISRRNEKEEEMKQIYINSVMFIGSELANNVELLQRVKDTMGKNEKVAPSKGLLYELAGVEVAGRALQCLDDRSYGDIIASGILVKAQDSEFINRLQMTYQDIRHCKVRFGEWAEISHMTLNPPPPIKIEDSINMHRDEVEKVVRISKEERDNTIKSIEECIKAGNKVIKQYGKEFTIQMTTQDGKEIEREIK
;
A
#
# COMPACT_ATOMS: atom_id res chain seq x y z
N MET A 1 -11.57 37.07 3.67
CA MET A 1 -11.88 38.48 3.36
C MET A 1 -10.70 39.27 2.75
N PHE A 2 -9.51 38.68 2.55
CA PHE A 2 -8.38 39.33 1.83
C PHE A 2 -7.73 38.38 0.82
N GLU A 3 -8.49 37.91 -0.17
CA GLU A 3 -7.99 36.95 -1.18
C GLU A 3 -7.45 37.61 -2.46
N SER A 4 -7.46 38.94 -2.53
CA SER A 4 -6.88 39.66 -3.66
C SER A 4 -5.35 39.71 -3.53
N LYS A 5 -4.64 39.10 -4.49
CA LYS A 5 -3.17 39.20 -4.66
C LYS A 5 -2.66 40.66 -4.68
N TRP A 6 -3.55 41.62 -4.93
CA TRP A 6 -3.25 43.04 -5.03
C TRP A 6 -3.41 43.81 -3.71
N PHE A 7 -4.02 43.21 -2.69
CA PHE A 7 -4.34 43.92 -1.44
C PHE A 7 -3.09 44.45 -0.71
N VAL A 8 -2.07 43.59 -0.54
CA VAL A 8 -0.81 43.98 0.12
C VAL A 8 -0.02 45.01 -0.71
N PRO A 9 0.20 44.82 -2.03
CA PRO A 9 0.83 45.84 -2.87
C PRO A 9 0.09 47.20 -2.87
N SER A 10 -1.25 47.20 -2.92
CA SER A 10 -2.05 48.44 -2.95
C SER A 10 -1.94 49.24 -1.64
N ILE A 11 -1.95 48.57 -0.47
CA ILE A 11 -1.78 49.25 0.82
C ILE A 11 -0.37 49.84 0.95
N ILE A 12 0.66 49.09 0.54
CA ILE A 12 2.04 49.58 0.54
C ILE A 12 2.17 50.80 -0.38
N GLY A 13 1.57 50.76 -1.56
CA GLY A 13 1.56 51.88 -2.51
C GLY A 13 0.89 53.13 -1.95
N ILE A 14 -0.28 53.01 -1.33
CA ILE A 14 -0.98 54.14 -0.68
C ILE A 14 -0.12 54.70 0.47
N GLY A 15 0.51 53.83 1.28
CA GLY A 15 1.39 54.23 2.36
C GLY A 15 2.59 55.06 1.88
N ILE A 16 3.24 54.65 0.78
CA ILE A 16 4.35 55.38 0.17
C ILE A 16 3.90 56.76 -0.32
N VAL A 17 2.75 56.84 -0.99
CA VAL A 17 2.20 58.13 -1.49
C VAL A 17 1.92 59.08 -0.33
N LEU A 18 1.29 58.61 0.75
CA LEU A 18 1.03 59.42 1.95
C LEU A 18 2.33 59.89 2.62
N LEU A 19 3.36 59.05 2.65
CA LEU A 19 4.67 59.39 3.22
C LEU A 19 5.39 60.45 2.37
N ILE A 20 5.31 60.36 1.04
CA ILE A 20 5.83 61.38 0.12
C ILE A 20 5.09 62.71 0.32
N CYS A 21 3.75 62.68 0.40
CA CYS A 21 2.95 63.88 0.69
C CYS A 21 3.32 64.50 2.04
N ALA A 22 3.52 63.69 3.08
CA ALA A 22 3.95 64.17 4.39
C ALA A 22 5.31 64.90 4.32
N ILE A 23 6.30 64.31 3.64
CA ILE A 23 7.64 64.90 3.49
C ILE A 23 7.60 66.22 2.71
N LEU A 24 6.79 66.31 1.65
CA LEU A 24 6.72 67.48 0.79
C LEU A 24 5.92 68.63 1.38
N PHE A 25 4.81 68.33 2.07
CA PHE A 25 3.85 69.36 2.49
C PHE A 25 3.91 69.73 3.98
N LEU A 26 4.34 68.85 4.89
CA LEU A 26 4.47 69.19 6.32
C LEU A 26 5.43 70.35 6.64
N PRO A 27 6.58 70.52 5.93
CA PRO A 27 7.46 71.67 6.17
C PRO A 27 6.77 73.01 5.84
N CYS A 28 5.83 73.02 4.88
CA CYS A 28 5.07 74.21 4.52
C CYS A 28 4.08 74.66 5.61
N PHE A 29 3.74 73.77 6.55
CA PHE A 29 2.89 74.06 7.71
C PHE A 29 3.67 74.41 8.98
N GLY A 30 4.98 74.68 8.87
CA GLY A 30 5.82 75.09 10.00
C GLY A 30 6.28 73.95 10.91
N VAL A 31 6.14 72.70 10.48
CA VAL A 31 6.65 71.53 11.20
C VAL A 31 8.17 71.46 11.05
N GLU A 32 8.89 71.31 12.17
CA GLU A 32 10.35 71.20 12.12
C GLU A 32 10.78 69.93 11.38
N LYS A 33 11.85 70.02 10.60
CA LYS A 33 12.40 68.88 9.83
C LYS A 33 12.75 67.68 10.73
N LYS A 34 13.08 67.92 12.01
CA LYS A 34 13.34 66.87 13.01
C LYS A 34 12.10 66.06 13.34
N ASP A 35 10.94 66.71 13.47
CA ASP A 35 9.67 66.05 13.77
C ASP A 35 9.18 65.23 12.57
N ILE A 36 9.40 65.72 11.35
CA ILE A 36 9.10 64.99 10.11
C ILE A 36 9.99 63.74 10.00
N ALA A 37 11.29 63.88 10.29
CA ALA A 37 12.22 62.75 10.28
C ALA A 37 11.85 61.70 11.33
N LEU A 38 11.45 62.14 12.54
CA LEU A 38 10.98 61.26 13.60
C LEU A 38 9.70 60.52 13.18
N LEU A 39 8.71 61.22 12.62
CA LEU A 39 7.46 60.66 12.11
C LEU A 39 7.71 59.57 11.06
N VAL A 40 8.56 59.85 10.08
CA VAL A 40 8.95 58.91 9.03
C VAL A 40 9.63 57.69 9.63
N ALA A 41 10.59 57.88 10.54
CA ALA A 41 11.29 56.79 11.20
C ALA A 41 10.31 55.89 11.99
N THR A 42 9.41 56.46 12.80
CA THR A 42 8.39 55.69 13.54
C THR A 42 7.42 54.97 12.61
N THR A 43 7.03 55.58 11.49
CA THR A 43 6.10 54.95 10.53
C THR A 43 6.77 53.76 9.83
N VAL A 44 8.01 53.92 9.38
CA VAL A 44 8.79 52.83 8.78
C VAL A 44 9.00 51.71 9.80
N LEU A 45 9.35 52.03 11.05
CA LEU A 45 9.51 51.02 12.10
C LEU A 45 8.21 50.25 12.36
N THR A 46 7.09 50.96 12.44
CA THR A 46 5.76 50.36 12.68
C THR A 46 5.34 49.45 11.53
N VAL A 47 5.59 49.84 10.28
CA VAL A 47 5.33 48.99 9.10
C VAL A 47 6.20 47.73 9.14
N ILE A 48 7.50 47.84 9.45
CA ILE A 48 8.40 46.69 9.57
C ILE A 48 7.93 45.74 10.67
N VAL A 49 7.59 46.27 11.85
CA VAL A 49 7.10 45.46 12.99
C VAL A 49 5.79 44.76 12.63
N THR A 50 4.88 45.45 11.94
CA THR A 50 3.59 44.90 11.51
C THR A 50 3.79 43.80 10.45
N LEU A 51 4.69 43.99 9.49
CA LEU A 51 5.04 42.97 8.51
C LEU A 51 5.64 41.73 9.17
N ILE A 52 6.54 41.90 10.15
CA ILE A 52 7.10 40.79 10.93
C ILE A 52 6.00 40.07 11.72
N ALA A 53 5.14 40.83 12.41
CA ALA A 53 4.04 40.32 13.22
C ALA A 53 3.00 39.54 12.42
N ILE A 54 2.80 39.87 11.14
CA ILE A 54 1.87 39.15 10.25
C ILE A 54 2.57 37.97 9.55
N THR A 55 3.80 38.17 9.08
CA THR A 55 4.49 37.17 8.26
C THR A 55 4.94 35.95 9.06
N ILE A 56 5.42 36.15 10.31
CA ILE A 56 5.89 35.04 11.15
C ILE A 56 4.75 34.05 11.48
N PRO A 57 3.57 34.48 11.99
CA PRO A 57 2.47 33.57 12.27
C PRO A 57 1.93 32.87 11.02
N ILE A 58 1.81 33.60 9.89
CA ILE A 58 1.35 33.01 8.62
C ILE A 58 2.33 31.92 8.16
N ARG A 59 3.64 32.20 8.19
CA ARG A 59 4.65 31.21 7.83
C ARG A 59 4.63 30.01 8.77
N HIS A 60 4.46 30.25 10.07
CA HIS A 60 4.35 29.19 11.06
C HIS A 60 3.10 28.32 10.83
N ASP A 61 1.93 28.90 10.56
CA ASP A 61 0.70 28.15 10.24
C ASP A 61 0.85 27.33 8.95
N ILE A 62 1.49 27.89 7.91
CA ILE A 62 1.76 27.18 6.65
C ILE A 62 2.70 25.98 6.89
N ILE A 63 3.78 26.17 7.66
CA ILE A 63 4.72 25.09 7.99
C ILE A 63 4.03 24.03 8.86
N SER A 64 3.25 24.45 9.86
CA SER A 64 2.51 23.53 10.74
C SER A 64 1.54 22.67 9.95
N ARG A 65 0.70 23.26 9.11
CA ARG A 65 -0.25 22.53 8.26
C ARG A 65 0.44 21.62 7.25
N ARG A 66 1.60 22.02 6.73
CA ARG A 66 2.40 21.17 5.85
C ARG A 66 2.92 19.95 6.61
N ASN A 67 3.46 20.14 7.81
CA ASN A 67 3.96 19.07 8.65
C ASN A 67 2.83 18.11 9.07
N GLU A 68 1.66 18.64 9.45
CA GLU A 68 0.47 17.83 9.77
C GLU A 68 0.04 16.95 8.59
N LYS A 69 -0.04 17.52 7.39
CA LYS A 69 -0.37 16.76 6.18
C LYS A 69 0.69 15.73 5.81
N GLU A 70 1.97 16.06 5.98
CA GLU A 70 3.06 15.10 5.73
C GLU A 70 2.99 13.93 6.73
N GLU A 71 2.66 14.18 7.99
CA GLU A 71 2.50 13.15 9.00
C GLU A 71 1.24 12.28 8.78
N GLU A 72 0.12 12.90 8.41
CA GLU A 72 -1.10 12.18 8.03
C GLU A 72 -0.85 11.24 6.85
N MET A 73 -0.16 11.72 5.81
CA MET A 73 0.21 10.91 4.65
C MET A 73 1.14 9.75 5.01
N LYS A 74 2.10 9.94 5.92
CA LYS A 74 2.94 8.84 6.43
C LYS A 74 2.10 7.79 7.13
N GLN A 75 1.18 8.20 7.99
CA GLN A 75 0.34 7.25 8.73
C GLN A 75 -0.57 6.45 7.79
N ILE A 76 -1.19 7.10 6.80
CA ILE A 76 -2.00 6.44 5.77
C ILE A 76 -1.15 5.43 5.00
N TYR A 77 0.09 5.79 4.65
CA TYR A 77 1.00 4.91 3.95
C TYR A 77 1.37 3.66 4.78
N ILE A 78 1.80 3.85 6.03
CA ILE A 78 2.12 2.75 6.95
C ILE A 78 0.91 1.82 7.11
N ASN A 79 -0.29 2.38 7.32
CA ASN A 79 -1.51 1.59 7.48
C ASN A 79 -1.87 0.82 6.20
N SER A 80 -1.59 1.38 5.02
CA SER A 80 -1.84 0.71 3.74
C SER A 80 -0.88 -0.44 3.51
N VAL A 81 0.42 -0.24 3.77
CA VAL A 81 1.43 -1.31 3.71
C VAL A 81 1.07 -2.40 4.73
N MET A 82 0.81 -1.99 5.98
CA MET A 82 -0.06 -2.53 7.05
C MET A 82 -1.10 -3.58 6.65
N PHE A 83 -2.03 -3.10 5.85
CA PHE A 83 -3.17 -3.89 5.44
C PHE A 83 -2.80 -4.90 4.36
N ILE A 84 -2.03 -4.46 3.35
CA ILE A 84 -1.60 -5.29 2.23
C ILE A 84 -0.77 -6.49 2.69
N GLY A 85 0.22 -6.26 3.57
CA GLY A 85 1.07 -7.35 4.07
C GLY A 85 0.28 -8.39 4.88
N SER A 86 -0.77 -7.97 5.61
CA SER A 86 -1.65 -8.89 6.36
C SER A 86 -2.46 -9.78 5.42
N GLU A 87 -3.02 -9.21 4.36
CA GLU A 87 -3.80 -9.97 3.38
C GLU A 87 -2.93 -10.92 2.56
N LEU A 88 -1.73 -10.48 2.21
CA LEU A 88 -0.72 -11.32 1.58
C LEU A 88 -0.32 -12.49 2.50
N ALA A 89 -0.12 -12.24 3.79
CA ALA A 89 0.18 -13.27 4.79
C ALA A 89 -0.92 -14.33 4.90
N ASN A 90 -2.20 -13.91 4.92
CA ASN A 90 -3.35 -14.82 4.91
C ASN A 90 -3.34 -15.73 3.67
N ASN A 91 -2.98 -15.20 2.51
CA ASN A 91 -2.84 -15.98 1.28
C ASN A 91 -1.71 -17.03 1.37
N VAL A 92 -0.57 -16.69 1.98
CA VAL A 92 0.51 -17.67 2.23
C VAL A 92 0.01 -18.80 3.11
N GLU A 93 -0.71 -18.50 4.20
CA GLU A 93 -1.25 -19.52 5.10
C GLU A 93 -2.23 -20.46 4.37
N LEU A 94 -3.12 -19.92 3.55
CA LEU A 94 -4.05 -20.71 2.73
C LEU A 94 -3.30 -21.61 1.74
N LEU A 95 -2.33 -21.06 1.00
CA LEU A 95 -1.51 -21.83 0.04
C LEU A 95 -0.64 -22.88 0.74
N GLN A 96 -0.18 -22.61 1.96
CA GLN A 96 0.59 -23.57 2.75
C GLN A 96 -0.29 -24.71 3.27
N ARG A 97 -1.52 -24.44 3.72
CA ARG A 97 -2.49 -25.50 4.07
C ARG A 97 -2.80 -26.42 2.88
N VAL A 98 -2.92 -25.83 1.69
CA VAL A 98 -3.05 -26.58 0.43
C VAL A 98 -1.80 -27.43 0.17
N LYS A 99 -0.60 -26.86 0.35
CA LYS A 99 0.66 -27.58 0.19
C LYS A 99 0.74 -28.79 1.10
N ASP A 100 0.35 -28.65 2.35
CA ASP A 100 0.34 -29.75 3.30
C ASP A 100 -0.72 -30.81 2.95
N THR A 101 -1.86 -30.39 2.41
CA THR A 101 -2.93 -31.31 1.95
C THR A 101 -2.45 -32.14 0.76
N MET A 102 -1.76 -31.51 -0.20
CA MET A 102 -1.12 -32.21 -1.33
C MET A 102 0.05 -33.08 -0.88
N GLY A 103 0.84 -32.64 0.11
CA GLY A 103 2.04 -33.34 0.58
C GLY A 103 1.77 -34.50 1.53
N LYS A 104 0.51 -34.77 1.89
CA LYS A 104 0.19 -35.68 3.00
C LYS A 104 0.46 -37.17 2.76
N ASN A 105 1.01 -37.62 1.61
CA ASN A 105 1.25 -39.06 1.41
C ASN A 105 2.35 -39.42 0.39
N GLU A 106 3.63 -39.30 0.79
CA GLU A 106 4.76 -39.97 0.11
C GLU A 106 4.82 -41.50 0.37
N LYS A 107 3.92 -42.05 1.21
CA LYS A 107 3.95 -43.46 1.67
C LYS A 107 2.75 -44.31 1.24
N VAL A 108 1.88 -43.82 0.37
CA VAL A 108 0.69 -44.56 -0.11
C VAL A 108 0.90 -45.00 -1.55
N ALA A 109 0.27 -46.10 -1.97
CA ALA A 109 0.31 -46.58 -3.35
C ALA A 109 0.11 -45.43 -4.37
N PRO A 110 0.84 -45.41 -5.50
CA PRO A 110 0.90 -44.25 -6.41
C PRO A 110 -0.46 -43.68 -6.83
N SER A 111 -1.46 -44.55 -7.08
CA SER A 111 -2.82 -44.17 -7.46
C SER A 111 -3.60 -43.46 -6.35
N LYS A 112 -3.36 -43.83 -5.08
CA LYS A 112 -3.96 -43.16 -3.93
C LYS A 112 -3.23 -41.86 -3.56
N GLY A 113 -1.92 -41.78 -3.81
CA GLY A 113 -1.16 -40.53 -3.67
C GLY A 113 -1.71 -39.45 -4.60
N LEU A 114 -1.94 -39.81 -5.87
CA LEU A 114 -2.50 -38.91 -6.89
C LEU A 114 -3.89 -38.37 -6.51
N LEU A 115 -4.72 -39.20 -5.86
CA LEU A 115 -6.05 -38.80 -5.38
C LEU A 115 -6.00 -37.67 -4.34
N TYR A 116 -5.09 -37.74 -3.37
CA TYR A 116 -4.91 -36.68 -2.38
C TYR A 116 -4.34 -35.40 -2.98
N GLU A 117 -3.41 -35.53 -3.93
CA GLU A 117 -2.84 -34.38 -4.63
C GLU A 117 -3.90 -33.66 -5.47
N LEU A 118 -4.75 -34.42 -6.17
CA LEU A 118 -5.85 -33.87 -6.97
C LEU A 118 -6.96 -33.24 -6.11
N ALA A 119 -7.33 -33.87 -4.99
CA ALA A 119 -8.22 -33.25 -4.01
C ALA A 119 -7.61 -31.96 -3.44
N GLY A 120 -6.30 -31.92 -3.24
CA GLY A 120 -5.56 -30.72 -2.87
C GLY A 120 -5.70 -29.60 -3.90
N VAL A 121 -5.64 -29.90 -5.21
CA VAL A 121 -5.87 -28.92 -6.29
C VAL A 121 -7.30 -28.38 -6.25
N GLU A 122 -8.29 -29.27 -6.09
CA GLU A 122 -9.71 -28.89 -6.01
C GLU A 122 -10.01 -28.01 -4.78
N VAL A 123 -9.38 -28.32 -3.63
CA VAL A 123 -9.45 -27.49 -2.43
C VAL A 123 -8.75 -26.15 -2.68
N ALA A 124 -7.59 -26.14 -3.33
CA ALA A 124 -6.86 -24.91 -3.63
C ALA A 124 -7.66 -23.96 -4.52
N GLY A 125 -8.27 -24.48 -5.59
CA GLY A 125 -9.13 -23.70 -6.49
C GLY A 125 -10.32 -23.08 -5.76
N ARG A 126 -10.84 -23.74 -4.72
CA ARG A 126 -11.95 -23.23 -3.88
C ARG A 126 -11.51 -22.34 -2.72
N ALA A 127 -10.32 -22.57 -2.17
CA ALA A 127 -9.79 -21.92 -0.98
C ALA A 127 -9.01 -20.64 -1.28
N LEU A 128 -8.52 -20.46 -2.52
CA LEU A 128 -7.88 -19.21 -2.95
C LEU A 128 -8.91 -18.07 -2.93
N GLN A 129 -8.96 -17.37 -1.81
CA GLN A 129 -9.58 -16.08 -1.71
C GLN A 129 -8.74 -15.11 -2.50
N CYS A 130 -9.37 -14.49 -3.48
CA CYS A 130 -8.71 -13.52 -4.32
C CYS A 130 -8.56 -12.22 -3.52
N LEU A 131 -7.40 -11.58 -3.60
CA LEU A 131 -7.30 -10.12 -3.44
C LEU A 131 -7.97 -9.36 -4.61
N ASP A 132 -8.92 -10.00 -5.32
CA ASP A 132 -9.71 -9.41 -6.40
C ASP A 132 -10.96 -8.73 -5.84
N ASP A 133 -10.75 -8.04 -4.71
CA ASP A 133 -11.70 -7.03 -4.29
C ASP A 133 -11.28 -5.76 -5.01
N ARG A 134 -12.20 -5.14 -5.77
CA ARG A 134 -11.98 -3.86 -6.48
C ARG A 134 -11.27 -2.83 -5.57
N SER A 135 -11.54 -2.91 -4.27
CA SER A 135 -10.89 -2.27 -3.13
C SER A 135 -9.35 -2.22 -3.21
N TYR A 136 -8.67 -3.31 -3.60
CA TYR A 136 -7.20 -3.38 -3.65
C TYR A 136 -6.61 -2.69 -4.88
N GLY A 137 -7.27 -2.85 -6.04
CA GLY A 137 -6.94 -2.12 -7.26
C GLY A 137 -7.09 -0.61 -7.05
N ASP A 138 -8.12 -0.19 -6.32
CA ASP A 138 -8.36 1.20 -5.95
C ASP A 138 -7.32 1.72 -4.95
N ILE A 139 -6.85 0.93 -3.97
CA ILE A 139 -5.75 1.33 -3.06
C ILE A 139 -4.44 1.54 -3.84
N ILE A 140 -4.12 0.67 -4.80
CA ILE A 140 -2.93 0.80 -5.64
C ILE A 140 -3.07 1.98 -6.62
N ALA A 141 -4.26 2.16 -7.21
CA ALA A 141 -4.57 3.24 -8.15
C ALA A 141 -4.81 4.60 -7.50
N SER A 142 -5.15 4.65 -6.20
CA SER A 142 -5.42 5.89 -5.44
C SER A 142 -4.23 6.84 -5.34
N GLY A 143 -3.04 6.39 -5.78
CA GLY A 143 -1.82 7.18 -5.72
C GLY A 143 -1.23 7.31 -4.31
N ILE A 144 -1.87 6.74 -3.29
CA ILE A 144 -1.37 6.70 -1.90
C ILE A 144 -0.08 5.88 -1.84
N LEU A 145 -0.02 4.75 -2.55
CA LEU A 145 1.21 3.97 -2.69
C LEU A 145 2.20 4.63 -3.67
N VAL A 146 1.72 5.28 -4.75
CA VAL A 146 2.55 5.91 -5.79
C VAL A 146 3.28 7.16 -5.30
N LYS A 147 2.77 7.85 -4.28
CA LYS A 147 3.46 8.98 -3.64
C LYS A 147 4.60 8.55 -2.71
N ALA A 148 4.63 7.28 -2.29
CA ALA A 148 5.77 6.75 -1.59
C ALA A 148 6.88 6.46 -2.60
N GLN A 149 8.07 6.99 -2.34
CA GLN A 149 9.21 7.01 -3.26
C GLN A 149 9.82 5.64 -3.55
N ASP A 150 9.21 4.53 -3.10
CA ASP A 150 9.81 3.21 -3.18
C ASP A 150 9.24 2.40 -4.35
N SER A 151 9.94 2.49 -5.48
CA SER A 151 9.57 1.80 -6.72
C SER A 151 9.72 0.27 -6.60
N GLU A 152 10.56 -0.24 -5.69
CA GLU A 152 10.79 -1.69 -5.55
C GLU A 152 9.56 -2.39 -4.96
N PHE A 153 9.01 -1.88 -3.85
CA PHE A 153 7.84 -2.47 -3.19
C PHE A 153 6.61 -2.46 -4.12
N ILE A 154 6.36 -1.33 -4.80
CA ILE A 154 5.21 -1.20 -5.71
C ILE A 154 5.32 -2.15 -6.90
N ASN A 155 6.51 -2.27 -7.50
CA ASN A 155 6.74 -3.19 -8.61
C ASN A 155 6.54 -4.65 -8.17
N ARG A 156 7.09 -5.03 -7.02
CA ARG A 156 6.90 -6.38 -6.45
C ARG A 156 5.44 -6.64 -6.16
N LEU A 157 4.74 -5.68 -5.57
CA LEU A 157 3.31 -5.80 -5.28
C LEU A 157 2.50 -6.06 -6.55
N GLN A 158 2.75 -5.31 -7.63
CA GLN A 158 2.08 -5.52 -8.93
C GLN A 158 2.35 -6.93 -9.49
N MET A 159 3.61 -7.39 -9.45
CA MET A 159 3.97 -8.73 -9.91
C MET A 159 3.28 -9.82 -9.07
N THR A 160 3.34 -9.71 -7.74
CA THR A 160 2.70 -10.66 -6.84
C THR A 160 1.20 -10.74 -7.06
N TYR A 161 0.52 -9.63 -7.32
CA TYR A 161 -0.90 -9.66 -7.67
C TYR A 161 -1.17 -10.40 -8.99
N GLN A 162 -0.31 -10.22 -10.00
CA GLN A 162 -0.43 -10.97 -11.25
C GLN A 162 -0.23 -12.47 -11.03
N ASP A 163 0.76 -12.85 -10.22
CA ASP A 163 1.04 -14.26 -9.88
C ASP A 163 -0.14 -14.91 -9.15
N ILE A 164 -0.70 -14.23 -8.14
CA ILE A 164 -1.90 -14.70 -7.42
C ILE A 164 -3.07 -14.89 -8.38
N ARG A 165 -3.31 -13.93 -9.29
CA ARG A 165 -4.38 -14.01 -10.27
C ARG A 165 -4.19 -15.19 -11.22
N HIS A 166 -2.97 -15.39 -11.74
CA HIS A 166 -2.66 -16.51 -12.62
C HIS A 166 -2.82 -17.85 -11.91
N CYS A 167 -2.32 -17.96 -10.67
CA CYS A 167 -2.45 -19.16 -9.84
C CYS A 167 -3.92 -19.56 -9.65
N LYS A 168 -4.79 -18.58 -9.33
CA LYS A 168 -6.23 -18.81 -9.18
C LYS A 168 -6.88 -19.28 -10.48
N VAL A 169 -6.62 -18.62 -11.60
CA VAL A 169 -7.21 -19.00 -12.90
C VAL A 169 -6.82 -20.44 -13.22
N ARG A 170 -5.54 -20.78 -13.09
CA ARG A 170 -5.07 -22.14 -13.36
C ARG A 170 -5.67 -23.19 -12.43
N PHE A 171 -5.77 -22.91 -11.13
CA PHE A 171 -6.42 -23.84 -10.20
C PHE A 171 -7.92 -24.00 -10.50
N GLY A 172 -8.59 -22.94 -10.95
CA GLY A 172 -9.97 -23.00 -11.43
C GLY A 172 -10.12 -23.87 -12.68
N GLU A 173 -9.23 -23.70 -13.67
CA GLU A 173 -9.19 -24.54 -14.88
C GLU A 173 -8.96 -26.02 -14.54
N TRP A 174 -8.09 -26.29 -13.57
CA TRP A 174 -7.78 -27.66 -13.14
C TRP A 174 -8.81 -28.28 -12.20
N ALA A 175 -9.72 -27.48 -11.64
CA ALA A 175 -10.82 -27.98 -10.84
C ALA A 175 -11.78 -28.87 -11.65
N GLU A 176 -11.92 -28.62 -12.95
CA GLU A 176 -12.77 -29.43 -13.84
C GLU A 176 -12.23 -30.86 -14.01
N ILE A 177 -10.95 -31.01 -14.35
CA ILE A 177 -10.26 -32.31 -14.43
C ILE A 177 -10.30 -33.01 -13.06
N SER A 178 -10.09 -32.26 -11.98
CA SER A 178 -10.18 -32.77 -10.61
C SER A 178 -11.58 -33.32 -10.32
N HIS A 179 -12.62 -32.58 -10.69
CA HIS A 179 -14.00 -32.95 -10.43
C HIS A 179 -14.43 -34.19 -11.23
N MET A 180 -14.10 -34.25 -12.52
CA MET A 180 -14.40 -35.41 -13.38
C MET A 180 -13.71 -36.69 -12.86
N THR A 181 -12.49 -36.55 -12.34
CA THR A 181 -11.70 -37.69 -11.83
C THR A 181 -12.15 -38.14 -10.44
N LEU A 182 -12.51 -37.20 -9.56
CA LEU A 182 -12.94 -37.48 -8.19
C LEU A 182 -14.41 -37.92 -8.10
N ASN A 183 -15.23 -37.56 -9.10
CA ASN A 183 -16.65 -37.93 -9.18
C ASN A 183 -16.97 -38.55 -10.56
N PRO A 184 -16.39 -39.71 -10.90
CA PRO A 184 -16.63 -40.32 -12.20
C PRO A 184 -18.07 -40.84 -12.34
N PRO A 185 -18.61 -40.93 -13.56
CA PRO A 185 -19.94 -41.48 -13.79
C PRO A 185 -19.98 -42.99 -13.45
N PRO A 186 -21.08 -43.50 -12.87
CA PRO A 186 -21.26 -44.95 -12.68
C PRO A 186 -21.19 -45.68 -14.03
N PRO A 187 -20.59 -46.89 -14.09
CA PRO A 187 -20.10 -47.73 -13.00
C PRO A 187 -18.59 -47.55 -12.68
N ILE A 188 -17.95 -46.48 -13.15
CA ILE A 188 -16.49 -46.29 -13.03
C ILE A 188 -16.15 -46.00 -11.56
N LYS A 189 -15.16 -46.72 -11.02
CA LYS A 189 -14.60 -46.42 -9.69
C LYS A 189 -13.59 -45.28 -9.79
N ILE A 190 -13.41 -44.53 -8.70
CA ILE A 190 -12.48 -43.39 -8.65
C ILE A 190 -11.05 -43.85 -8.99
N GLU A 191 -10.59 -44.99 -8.47
CA GLU A 191 -9.24 -45.48 -8.79
C GLU A 191 -9.06 -45.82 -10.28
N ASP A 192 -10.12 -46.31 -10.93
CA ASP A 192 -10.10 -46.62 -12.36
C ASP A 192 -10.11 -45.34 -13.19
N SER A 193 -10.87 -44.32 -12.76
CA SER A 193 -10.88 -42.99 -13.39
C SER A 193 -9.50 -42.31 -13.32
N ILE A 194 -8.83 -42.40 -12.17
CA ILE A 194 -7.44 -41.91 -12.03
C ILE A 194 -6.50 -42.62 -12.99
N ASN A 195 -6.63 -43.93 -13.17
CA ASN A 195 -5.79 -44.67 -14.11
C ASN A 195 -6.10 -44.31 -15.57
N MET A 196 -7.37 -44.02 -15.90
CA MET A 196 -7.78 -43.57 -17.24
C MET A 196 -7.23 -42.18 -17.59
N HIS A 197 -7.13 -41.29 -16.61
CA HIS A 197 -6.66 -39.90 -16.79
C HIS A 197 -5.26 -39.66 -16.22
N ARG A 198 -4.48 -40.72 -15.97
CA ARG A 198 -3.27 -40.64 -15.17
C ARG A 198 -2.28 -39.58 -15.63
N ASP A 199 -1.95 -39.56 -16.92
CA ASP A 199 -0.97 -38.61 -17.47
C ASP A 199 -1.46 -37.15 -17.37
N GLU A 200 -2.76 -36.94 -17.54
CA GLU A 200 -3.40 -35.63 -17.44
C GLU A 200 -3.43 -35.15 -15.99
N VAL A 201 -3.78 -36.03 -15.06
CA VAL A 201 -3.77 -35.75 -13.61
C VAL A 201 -2.36 -35.47 -13.12
N GLU A 202 -1.37 -36.29 -13.49
CA GLU A 202 0.04 -36.08 -13.13
C GLU A 202 0.55 -34.72 -13.65
N LYS A 203 0.19 -34.34 -14.88
CA LYS A 203 0.53 -33.05 -15.46
C LYS A 203 -0.12 -31.89 -14.70
N VAL A 204 -1.42 -31.96 -14.45
CA VAL A 204 -2.18 -30.93 -13.70
C VAL A 204 -1.58 -30.71 -12.32
N VAL A 205 -1.35 -31.78 -11.58
CA VAL A 205 -0.80 -31.73 -10.22
C VAL A 205 0.61 -31.13 -10.22
N ARG A 206 1.47 -31.52 -11.17
CA ARG A 206 2.83 -30.98 -11.26
C ARG A 206 2.81 -29.47 -11.48
N ILE A 207 2.05 -28.99 -12.47
CA ILE A 207 1.98 -27.55 -12.76
C ILE A 207 1.32 -26.81 -11.57
N SER A 208 0.35 -27.42 -10.90
CA SER A 208 -0.27 -26.85 -9.70
C SER A 208 0.71 -26.61 -8.56
N LYS A 209 1.58 -27.57 -8.31
CA LYS A 209 2.62 -27.45 -7.28
C LYS A 209 3.60 -26.33 -7.61
N GLU A 210 4.03 -26.22 -8.86
CA GLU A 210 4.94 -25.17 -9.32
C GLU A 210 4.32 -23.77 -9.19
N GLU A 211 3.09 -23.58 -9.69
CA GLU A 211 2.40 -22.29 -9.60
C GLU A 211 2.14 -21.87 -8.14
N ARG A 212 1.76 -22.83 -7.28
CA ARG A 212 1.62 -22.59 -5.83
C ARG A 212 2.92 -22.09 -5.22
N ASP A 213 4.01 -22.83 -5.43
CA ASP A 213 5.29 -22.54 -4.78
C ASP A 213 5.90 -21.23 -5.30
N ASN A 214 5.74 -20.92 -6.60
CA ASN A 214 6.12 -19.63 -7.17
C ASN A 214 5.31 -18.48 -6.57
N THR A 215 3.99 -18.67 -6.40
CA THR A 215 3.11 -17.66 -5.80
C THR A 215 3.47 -17.40 -4.33
N ILE A 216 3.70 -18.45 -3.53
CA ILE A 216 4.16 -18.32 -2.14
C ILE A 216 5.45 -17.49 -2.09
N LYS A 217 6.43 -17.83 -2.93
CA LYS A 217 7.72 -17.13 -2.98
C LYS A 217 7.55 -15.65 -3.37
N SER A 218 6.72 -15.36 -4.38
CA SER A 218 6.41 -13.99 -4.81
C SER A 218 5.82 -13.17 -3.67
N ILE A 219 4.88 -13.76 -2.92
CA ILE A 219 4.27 -13.12 -1.76
C ILE A 219 5.30 -12.85 -0.65
N GLU A 220 6.13 -13.84 -0.29
CA GLU A 220 7.17 -13.68 0.72
C GLU A 220 8.15 -12.55 0.36
N GLU A 221 8.57 -12.46 -0.91
CA GLU A 221 9.44 -11.39 -1.40
C GLU A 221 8.76 -10.02 -1.36
N CYS A 222 7.46 -9.94 -1.66
CA CYS A 222 6.68 -8.71 -1.55
C CYS A 222 6.58 -8.22 -0.09
N ILE A 223 6.28 -9.12 0.85
CA ILE A 223 6.22 -8.79 2.28
C ILE A 223 7.60 -8.33 2.78
N LYS A 224 8.69 -8.98 2.36
CA LYS A 224 10.06 -8.52 2.67
C LYS A 224 10.32 -7.09 2.20
N ALA A 225 9.91 -6.75 0.98
CA ALA A 225 10.04 -5.40 0.46
C ALA A 225 9.19 -4.40 1.26
N GLY A 226 7.95 -4.77 1.60
CA GLY A 226 7.08 -3.96 2.47
C GLY A 226 7.70 -3.73 3.85
N ASN A 227 8.35 -4.75 4.44
CA ASN A 227 9.04 -4.64 5.71
C ASN A 227 10.22 -3.66 5.68
N LYS A 228 11.03 -3.66 4.62
CA LYS A 228 12.11 -2.67 4.47
C LYS A 228 11.58 -1.24 4.52
N VAL A 229 10.44 -1.01 3.88
CA VAL A 229 9.76 0.28 3.81
C VAL A 229 9.25 0.75 5.17
N ILE A 230 8.60 -0.12 5.95
CA ILE A 230 7.97 0.29 7.22
C ILE A 230 8.93 0.29 8.41
N LYS A 231 10.07 -0.41 8.30
CA LYS A 231 11.08 -0.51 9.37
C LYS A 231 11.67 0.84 9.77
N GLN A 232 11.82 1.76 8.81
CA GLN A 232 12.26 3.14 9.09
C GLN A 232 11.30 3.91 10.01
N TYR A 233 10.04 3.45 10.14
CA TYR A 233 9.02 4.04 11.01
C TYR A 233 8.83 3.25 12.32
N GLY A 234 9.72 2.31 12.65
CA GLY A 234 9.62 1.48 13.86
C GLY A 234 8.44 0.50 13.82
N LYS A 235 7.99 0.11 12.62
CA LYS A 235 6.95 -0.89 12.39
C LYS A 235 7.55 -2.10 11.68
N GLU A 236 7.07 -3.29 11.99
CA GLU A 236 7.51 -4.53 11.35
C GLU A 236 6.29 -5.46 11.21
N PHE A 237 6.18 -6.11 10.06
CA PHE A 237 5.24 -7.21 9.89
C PHE A 237 5.85 -8.50 10.38
N THR A 238 5.07 -9.20 11.19
CA THR A 238 5.22 -10.62 11.45
C THR A 238 4.09 -11.37 10.74
N ILE A 239 4.43 -12.46 10.05
CA ILE A 239 3.40 -13.39 9.57
C ILE A 239 3.01 -14.23 10.78
N GLN A 240 1.75 -14.13 11.18
CA GLN A 240 1.16 -15.12 12.08
C GLN A 240 0.71 -16.30 11.23
N MET A 241 1.29 -17.47 11.46
CA MET A 241 0.88 -18.72 10.83
C MET A 241 0.21 -19.59 11.88
N THR A 242 -1.00 -20.06 11.62
CA THR A 242 -1.61 -21.09 12.46
C THR A 242 -1.16 -22.45 11.92
N THR A 243 -0.36 -23.16 12.70
CA THR A 243 -0.01 -24.56 12.37
C THR A 243 -1.22 -25.48 12.45
N GLN A 244 -1.12 -26.65 11.81
CA GLN A 244 -2.18 -27.68 11.81
C GLN A 244 -2.62 -28.12 13.23
N ASP A 245 -1.79 -27.88 14.25
CA ASP A 245 -2.08 -28.18 15.65
C ASP A 245 -2.79 -27.05 16.40
N GLY A 246 -3.22 -25.98 15.69
CA GLY A 246 -3.85 -24.80 16.29
C GLY A 246 -2.89 -23.89 17.05
N LYS A 247 -1.57 -24.08 16.90
CA LYS A 247 -0.57 -23.17 17.47
C LYS A 247 -0.26 -22.04 16.50
N GLU A 248 -0.47 -20.80 16.95
CA GLU A 248 0.06 -19.60 16.31
C GLU A 248 1.60 -19.64 16.39
N ILE A 249 2.25 -19.62 15.24
CA ILE A 249 3.68 -19.40 15.11
C ILE A 249 3.88 -18.04 14.48
N GLU A 250 4.52 -17.15 15.22
CA GLU A 250 5.00 -15.89 14.68
C GLU A 250 6.28 -16.15 13.89
N ARG A 251 6.21 -16.06 12.56
CA ARG A 251 7.38 -16.22 11.70
C ARG A 251 7.91 -14.84 11.35
N GLU A 252 9.03 -14.49 11.96
CA GLU A 252 9.80 -13.32 11.61
C GLU A 252 10.39 -13.54 10.20
N ILE A 253 9.89 -12.81 9.20
CA ILE A 253 10.48 -12.88 7.86
C ILE A 253 11.74 -12.02 7.85
N LYS A 254 12.91 -12.67 8.04
CA LYS A 254 14.23 -12.05 7.86
C LYS A 254 14.62 -11.87 6.40
#